data_AF-A0A7L4RS15-F1
#
_entry.id   AF-A0A7L4RS15-F1
#
_cell.length_a   1.000
_cell.length_b   1.000
_cell.length_c   1.000
_cell.angle_alpha   90.00
_cell.angle_beta   90.00
_cell.angle_gamma   90.00
#
_symmetry.space_group_name_H-M   'P 1'
#
loop_
_entity.id
_entity.type
_entity.pdbx_description
1 polymer ?
#
loop_
_entity_poly.entity_id
_entity_poly.type
_entity_poly.pdbx_seq_one_letter_code
_entity_poly.pdbx_strand_id
1 'polypeptide(L)'
;MVMIKKRGFVIVSPEEIGKRRSIPEFIADKPKIMEFHKKRIELAKAIVEHEKKTGKIVFKSKSEIHSVRWNPQYASASERFSVIRTLVDNGYEVRVLSPKDPALKKRFEKFIGKATEFGAKELETEEKDPRLLSYVRDSETKIGKTVFVSPEATDDILKRTGNTSQRVISRAGEGGKIVDGGKFAIASGDMTEKEIQQVEKETGKKVYKIPTAIEPVELKLWPKQTIATYLAEMLHVDMYVNVIPQRNIMLVEDAYLRQNKKQIEAIAKKEGLKIVATDPKEFRMRPTNFLRLPDGKMLFNKAPKTIEKLKKAGVKDEDFIVNERKVEFNPEYGGGSIRCFTLSSR
;
A
#
# COMPACT_ATOMS: atom_id res chain seq x y z
N MET A 1 7.94 -28.97 28.88
CA MET A 1 7.65 -27.60 29.34
C MET A 1 8.88 -27.06 30.06
N VAL A 2 9.65 -26.20 29.41
CA VAL A 2 10.79 -25.50 30.02
C VAL A 2 10.63 -24.03 29.66
N MET A 3 10.29 -23.21 30.65
CA MET A 3 10.26 -21.75 30.52
C MET A 3 11.64 -21.21 30.86
N ILE A 4 12.36 -20.68 29.88
CA ILE A 4 13.49 -19.80 30.15
C ILE A 4 13.04 -18.37 29.86
N LYS A 5 12.62 -17.67 30.92
CA LYS A 5 12.35 -16.22 30.88
C LYS A 5 13.66 -15.46 30.92
N LYS A 6 14.26 -15.23 29.76
CA LYS A 6 15.14 -14.08 29.52
C LYS A 6 15.24 -13.88 28.00
N ARG A 7 14.71 -12.74 27.52
CA ARG A 7 14.76 -12.24 26.12
C ARG A 7 13.65 -12.70 25.14
N GLY A 8 12.40 -12.69 25.57
CA GLY A 8 11.28 -12.31 24.67
C GLY A 8 11.04 -13.11 23.39
N PHE A 9 11.22 -14.44 23.39
CA PHE A 9 10.74 -15.30 22.30
C PHE A 9 9.76 -16.35 22.83
N VAL A 10 8.69 -16.60 22.07
CA VAL A 10 7.75 -17.71 22.26
C VAL A 10 7.87 -18.62 21.05
N ILE A 11 8.20 -19.89 21.26
CA ILE A 11 8.20 -20.93 20.23
C ILE A 11 6.92 -21.75 20.44
N VAL A 12 6.06 -21.81 19.43
CA VAL A 12 4.81 -22.59 19.43
C VAL A 12 5.02 -23.84 18.57
N SER A 13 4.58 -25.01 19.05
CA SER A 13 4.76 -26.26 18.30
C SER A 13 3.74 -26.38 17.14
N PRO A 14 4.10 -27.10 16.06
CA PRO A 14 3.22 -27.28 14.89
C PRO A 14 1.85 -27.94 15.20
N GLU A 15 1.73 -28.71 16.28
CA GLU A 15 0.48 -29.41 16.61
C GLU A 15 -0.65 -28.47 17.08
N GLU A 16 -0.36 -27.25 17.54
CA GLU A 16 -1.39 -26.31 18.01
C GLU A 16 -2.13 -25.58 16.87
N ILE A 17 -1.57 -25.55 15.67
CA ILE A 17 -2.15 -24.86 14.51
C ILE A 17 -3.33 -25.66 13.91
N GLY A 18 -3.37 -26.98 14.12
CA GLY A 18 -4.32 -27.89 13.46
C GLY A 18 -5.74 -27.97 14.06
N LYS A 19 -6.09 -27.19 15.09
CA LYS A 19 -7.33 -27.43 15.89
C LYS A 19 -8.47 -26.41 15.77
N ARG A 20 -8.45 -25.44 14.84
CA ARG A 20 -9.50 -24.40 14.79
C ARG A 20 -10.39 -24.41 13.52
N ARG A 21 -11.48 -25.16 13.68
CA ARG A 21 -12.88 -25.01 13.17
C ARG A 21 -13.29 -25.61 11.82
N SER A 22 -14.44 -26.29 11.86
CA SER A 22 -15.20 -26.90 10.78
C SER A 22 -16.43 -26.06 10.36
N ILE A 23 -16.91 -26.33 9.15
CA ILE A 23 -17.88 -25.63 8.28
C ILE A 23 -19.41 -25.67 8.64
N PRO A 24 -19.96 -26.35 9.67
CA PRO A 24 -21.43 -26.51 9.80
C PRO A 24 -22.30 -25.27 10.07
N GLU A 25 -21.76 -24.16 10.60
CA GLU A 25 -22.58 -23.02 11.08
C GLU A 25 -23.18 -22.15 9.95
N PHE A 26 -22.71 -22.29 8.71
CA PHE A 26 -23.13 -21.44 7.59
C PHE A 26 -24.51 -21.81 7.01
N ILE A 27 -25.02 -23.01 7.28
CA ILE A 27 -26.28 -23.50 6.67
C ILE A 27 -27.52 -23.00 7.44
N ALA A 28 -27.38 -22.56 8.69
CA ALA A 28 -28.51 -22.21 9.56
C ALA A 28 -29.13 -20.81 9.31
N ASP A 29 -28.37 -19.84 8.78
CA ASP A 29 -28.82 -18.42 8.71
C ASP A 29 -29.28 -17.93 7.32
N LYS A 30 -29.33 -18.81 6.32
CA LYS A 30 -29.78 -18.48 4.94
C LYS A 30 -31.16 -17.78 4.87
N PRO A 31 -32.17 -18.11 5.70
CA PRO A 31 -33.48 -17.45 5.66
C PRO A 31 -33.45 -15.96 6.07
N LYS A 32 -32.63 -15.60 7.06
CA LYS A 32 -32.52 -14.21 7.56
C LYS A 32 -31.82 -13.29 6.55
N ILE A 33 -30.82 -13.81 5.85
CA ILE A 33 -30.10 -13.09 4.79
C ILE A 33 -31.06 -12.78 3.62
N MET A 34 -31.95 -13.71 3.28
CA MET A 34 -32.95 -13.49 2.24
C MET A 34 -34.01 -12.44 2.63
N GLU A 35 -34.44 -12.39 3.89
CA GLU A 35 -35.37 -11.37 4.37
C GLU A 35 -34.75 -9.95 4.34
N PHE A 36 -33.46 -9.84 4.68
CA PHE A 36 -32.70 -8.59 4.59
C PHE A 36 -32.62 -8.07 3.13
N HIS A 37 -32.39 -8.97 2.17
CA HIS A 37 -32.34 -8.59 0.75
C HIS A 37 -33.71 -8.16 0.19
N LYS A 38 -34.81 -8.78 0.64
CA LYS A 38 -36.16 -8.34 0.26
C LYS A 38 -36.45 -6.90 0.70
N LYS A 39 -36.13 -6.53 1.95
CA LYS A 39 -36.33 -5.16 2.47
C LYS A 39 -35.53 -4.10 1.70
N ARG A 40 -34.32 -4.43 1.22
CA ARG A 40 -33.51 -3.51 0.40
C ARG A 40 -34.08 -3.30 -0.99
N ILE A 41 -34.65 -4.33 -1.60
CA ILE A 41 -35.30 -4.22 -2.91
C ILE A 41 -36.57 -3.37 -2.80
N GLU A 42 -37.33 -3.50 -1.72
CA GLU A 42 -38.52 -2.67 -1.46
C GLU A 42 -38.15 -1.20 -1.24
N LEU A 43 -37.10 -0.91 -0.46
CA LEU A 43 -36.61 0.45 -0.27
C LEU A 43 -36.10 1.07 -1.58
N ALA A 44 -35.37 0.31 -2.40
CA ALA A 44 -34.90 0.78 -3.70
C ALA A 44 -36.06 1.09 -4.65
N LYS A 45 -37.12 0.26 -4.65
CA LYS A 45 -38.34 0.53 -5.42
C LYS A 45 -39.04 1.80 -4.93
N ALA A 46 -39.15 2.00 -3.62
CA ALA A 46 -39.76 3.19 -3.03
C ALA A 46 -39.01 4.49 -3.39
N ILE A 47 -37.67 4.44 -3.45
CA ILE A 47 -36.84 5.58 -3.87
C ILE A 47 -37.08 5.91 -5.35
N VAL A 48 -37.05 4.91 -6.24
CA VAL A 48 -37.31 5.10 -7.67
C VAL A 48 -38.72 5.63 -7.92
N GLU A 49 -39.70 5.16 -7.15
CA GLU A 49 -41.09 5.60 -7.28
C GLU A 49 -41.30 7.02 -6.73
N HIS A 50 -40.59 7.40 -5.67
CA HIS A 50 -40.54 8.78 -5.16
C HIS A 50 -39.90 9.74 -6.17
N GLU A 51 -38.81 9.33 -6.83
CA GLU A 51 -38.15 10.13 -7.88
C GLU A 51 -39.06 10.32 -9.10
N LYS A 52 -39.78 9.26 -9.51
CA LYS A 52 -40.79 9.35 -10.58
C LYS A 52 -41.95 10.29 -10.23
N LYS A 53 -42.42 10.28 -8.98
CA LYS A 53 -43.53 11.12 -8.54
C LYS A 53 -43.15 12.59 -8.34
N THR A 54 -41.93 12.86 -7.89
CA THR A 54 -41.52 14.22 -7.49
C THR A 54 -40.69 14.95 -8.54
N GLY A 55 -40.18 14.24 -9.55
CA GLY A 55 -39.31 14.80 -10.58
C GLY A 55 -37.96 15.32 -10.06
N LYS A 56 -37.65 15.11 -8.77
CA LYS A 56 -36.41 15.54 -8.13
C LYS A 56 -35.43 14.36 -8.09
N ILE A 57 -34.34 14.48 -8.85
CA ILE A 57 -33.19 13.58 -8.77
C ILE A 57 -32.42 13.92 -7.49
N VAL A 58 -32.27 12.97 -6.57
CA VAL A 58 -31.74 13.24 -5.21
C VAL A 58 -30.21 13.36 -5.17
N PHE A 59 -29.49 13.16 -6.27
CA PHE A 59 -28.02 13.33 -6.28
C PHE A 59 -27.51 14.07 -7.54
N LYS A 60 -26.96 15.28 -7.33
CA LYS A 60 -26.04 15.94 -8.27
C LYS A 60 -24.62 15.82 -7.73
N SER A 61 -23.69 15.26 -8.52
CA SER A 61 -22.26 15.26 -8.21
C SER A 61 -21.56 16.44 -8.91
N LYS A 62 -20.74 17.19 -8.16
CA LYS A 62 -19.68 18.08 -8.69
C LYS A 62 -18.55 18.21 -7.68
N SER A 63 -17.46 17.51 -7.95
CA SER A 63 -16.04 17.85 -7.69
C SER A 63 -15.24 16.55 -7.75
N GLU A 64 -14.23 16.46 -8.62
CA GLU A 64 -13.26 15.37 -8.59
C GLU A 64 -12.43 15.49 -7.30
N ILE A 65 -12.62 14.55 -6.37
CA ILE A 65 -11.98 14.54 -5.05
C ILE A 65 -10.96 13.41 -5.03
N HIS A 66 -9.68 13.76 -5.13
CA HIS A 66 -8.57 12.82 -5.02
C HIS A 66 -8.17 12.60 -3.56
N SER A 67 -8.34 11.38 -3.01
CA SER A 67 -8.10 11.10 -1.58
C SER A 67 -6.91 10.16 -1.29
N VAL A 68 -6.22 10.30 -0.15
CA VAL A 68 -5.16 9.37 0.33
C VAL A 68 -5.53 8.81 1.72
N ARG A 69 -5.26 7.55 2.09
CA ARG A 69 -5.70 6.89 3.37
C ARG A 69 -4.53 6.43 4.29
N TRP A 70 -4.66 6.44 5.66
CA TRP A 70 -3.52 6.28 6.62
C TRP A 70 -3.82 5.80 8.11
N ASN A 71 -2.88 5.12 8.86
CA ASN A 71 -2.86 4.85 10.37
C ASN A 71 -1.41 4.57 11.10
N PRO A 72 -1.18 4.43 12.47
CA PRO A 72 -0.10 4.88 13.42
C PRO A 72 0.80 3.85 14.17
N GLN A 73 0.89 2.55 13.85
CA GLN A 73 1.69 1.68 14.75
C GLN A 73 3.17 1.46 14.42
N TYR A 74 3.65 1.67 13.17
CA TYR A 74 4.94 1.06 12.78
C TYR A 74 5.90 1.95 11.94
N ALA A 75 5.76 3.25 12.12
CA ALA A 75 6.79 4.24 11.78
C ALA A 75 6.90 5.17 12.99
N SER A 76 7.96 5.97 13.17
CA SER A 76 7.84 6.99 14.23
C SER A 76 6.62 7.86 13.89
N ALA A 77 5.78 8.19 14.87
CA ALA A 77 4.58 9.00 14.60
C ALA A 77 4.93 10.28 13.80
N SER A 78 6.17 10.77 13.98
CA SER A 78 6.78 11.89 13.26
C SER A 78 6.84 11.72 11.73
N GLU A 79 7.22 10.54 11.22
CA GLU A 79 7.42 10.27 9.77
C GLU A 79 6.16 10.37 8.95
N ARG A 80 5.05 10.12 9.61
CA ARG A 80 3.82 9.93 8.90
C ARG A 80 2.89 11.13 9.06
N PHE A 81 2.98 11.82 10.19
CA PHE A 81 2.54 13.20 10.30
C PHE A 81 3.25 14.11 9.30
N SER A 82 4.54 13.89 9.04
CA SER A 82 5.26 14.65 8.01
C SER A 82 4.72 14.37 6.61
N VAL A 83 4.39 13.12 6.28
CA VAL A 83 3.74 12.75 5.01
C VAL A 83 2.38 13.41 4.84
N ILE A 84 1.47 13.31 5.82
CA ILE A 84 0.15 13.98 5.73
C ILE A 84 0.34 15.46 5.51
N ARG A 85 1.14 16.09 6.37
CA ARG A 85 1.30 17.53 6.35
C ARG A 85 1.87 17.98 5.02
N THR A 86 2.85 17.26 4.49
CA THR A 86 3.40 17.52 3.16
C THR A 86 2.31 17.41 2.07
N LEU A 87 1.46 16.39 2.13
CA LEU A 87 0.36 16.24 1.17
C LEU A 87 -0.69 17.36 1.29
N VAL A 88 -1.11 17.72 2.50
CA VAL A 88 -2.09 18.79 2.72
C VAL A 88 -1.50 20.16 2.34
N ASP A 89 -0.25 20.45 2.71
CA ASP A 89 0.46 21.68 2.33
C ASP A 89 0.60 21.80 0.80
N ASN A 90 0.55 20.68 0.06
CA ASN A 90 0.55 20.63 -1.41
C ASN A 90 -0.86 20.54 -2.03
N GLY A 91 -1.92 20.73 -1.25
CA GLY A 91 -3.30 20.82 -1.73
C GLY A 91 -3.99 19.49 -2.00
N TYR A 92 -3.42 18.35 -1.59
CA TYR A 92 -4.09 17.05 -1.71
C TYR A 92 -5.09 16.84 -0.57
N GLU A 93 -6.25 16.26 -0.88
CA GLU A 93 -7.15 15.78 0.17
C GLU A 93 -6.58 14.49 0.79
N VAL A 94 -6.24 14.57 2.07
CA VAL A 94 -5.83 13.40 2.84
C VAL A 94 -7.01 12.95 3.69
N ARG A 95 -7.29 11.65 3.67
CA ARG A 95 -8.24 10.96 4.54
C ARG A 95 -7.47 10.07 5.51
N VAL A 96 -7.91 9.95 6.75
CA VAL A 96 -7.32 9.03 7.72
C VAL A 96 -8.35 8.01 8.14
N LEU A 97 -7.94 6.73 8.21
CA LEU A 97 -8.88 5.67 8.55
C LEU A 97 -9.16 5.69 10.05
N SER A 98 -10.44 5.81 10.40
CA SER A 98 -10.91 5.80 11.77
C SER A 98 -11.78 4.58 12.01
N PRO A 99 -11.31 3.59 12.79
CA PRO A 99 -12.11 2.40 13.03
C PRO A 99 -13.35 2.76 13.86
N LYS A 100 -14.49 2.14 13.53
CA LYS A 100 -15.73 2.29 14.31
C LYS A 100 -15.70 1.55 15.65
N ASP A 101 -14.88 0.50 15.75
CA ASP A 101 -14.65 -0.20 17.02
C ASP A 101 -14.06 0.78 18.07
N PRO A 102 -14.73 1.03 19.21
CA PRO A 102 -14.27 2.05 20.16
C PRO A 102 -12.92 1.75 20.80
N ALA A 103 -12.61 0.48 21.06
CA ALA A 103 -11.35 0.08 21.67
C ALA A 103 -10.18 0.30 20.70
N LEU A 104 -10.41 0.00 19.42
CA LEU A 104 -9.49 0.28 18.34
C LEU A 104 -9.37 1.80 18.14
N LYS A 105 -10.49 2.53 18.00
CA LYS A 105 -10.50 3.99 17.81
C LYS A 105 -9.68 4.70 18.87
N LYS A 106 -9.82 4.32 20.14
CA LYS A 106 -9.02 4.85 21.25
C LYS A 106 -7.51 4.65 21.08
N ARG A 107 -7.06 3.53 20.49
CA ARG A 107 -5.63 3.31 20.17
C ARG A 107 -5.13 4.25 19.08
N PHE A 108 -6.02 4.66 18.19
CA PHE A 108 -5.73 5.49 17.01
C PHE A 108 -6.08 6.98 17.24
N GLU A 109 -6.71 7.33 18.36
CA GLU A 109 -7.29 8.65 18.63
C GLU A 109 -6.28 9.79 18.56
N LYS A 110 -5.17 9.69 19.30
CA LYS A 110 -4.10 10.71 19.31
C LYS A 110 -3.61 11.03 17.90
N PHE A 111 -3.56 10.01 17.06
CA PHE A 111 -3.13 10.14 15.70
C PHE A 111 -4.17 10.75 14.79
N ILE A 112 -5.42 10.29 14.88
CA ILE A 112 -6.53 10.80 14.06
C ILE A 112 -6.72 12.29 14.39
N GLY A 113 -6.70 12.64 15.68
CA GLY A 113 -6.70 14.03 16.15
C GLY A 113 -5.54 14.83 15.54
N LYS A 114 -4.31 14.33 15.60
CA LYS A 114 -3.17 15.07 15.04
C LYS A 114 -3.20 15.19 13.52
N ALA A 115 -3.71 14.18 12.81
CA ALA A 115 -3.88 14.23 11.36
C ALA A 115 -4.95 15.25 10.94
N THR A 116 -6.06 15.29 11.66
CA THR A 116 -7.16 16.23 11.41
C THR A 116 -6.75 17.66 11.74
N GLU A 117 -5.91 17.88 12.76
CA GLU A 117 -5.25 19.18 13.00
C GLU A 117 -4.42 19.66 11.79
N PHE A 118 -3.84 18.75 11.00
CA PHE A 118 -3.14 19.10 9.76
C PHE A 118 -4.06 19.30 8.56
N GLY A 119 -5.37 19.14 8.71
CA GLY A 119 -6.36 19.29 7.63
C GLY A 119 -6.75 17.98 6.94
N ALA A 120 -6.32 16.82 7.43
CA ALA A 120 -6.85 15.55 6.94
C ALA A 120 -8.32 15.35 7.38
N LYS A 121 -9.10 14.63 6.57
CA LYS A 121 -10.48 14.26 6.89
C LYS A 121 -10.53 12.87 7.51
N GLU A 122 -11.31 12.71 8.57
CA GLU A 122 -11.59 11.40 9.12
C GLU A 122 -12.45 10.58 8.14
N LEU A 123 -12.11 9.31 7.93
CA LEU A 123 -12.91 8.37 7.17
C LEU A 123 -13.17 7.13 8.03
N GLU A 124 -14.42 6.97 8.47
CA GLU A 124 -14.81 5.81 9.26
C GLU A 124 -14.64 4.50 8.49
N THR A 125 -14.30 3.43 9.20
CA THR A 125 -14.13 2.09 8.63
C THR A 125 -14.50 0.99 9.61
N GLU A 126 -15.00 -0.12 9.07
CA GLU A 126 -15.27 -1.36 9.83
C GLU A 126 -14.01 -2.23 10.00
N GLU A 127 -12.84 -1.77 9.52
CA GLU A 127 -11.59 -2.52 9.60
C GLU A 127 -11.20 -2.81 11.07
N LYS A 128 -10.90 -4.07 11.35
CA LYS A 128 -10.61 -4.57 12.70
C LYS A 128 -9.15 -4.95 12.88
N ASP A 129 -8.41 -5.17 11.78
CA ASP A 129 -6.99 -5.45 11.82
C ASP A 129 -6.18 -4.14 11.97
N PRO A 130 -5.51 -3.92 13.11
CA PRO A 130 -4.67 -2.73 13.31
C PRO A 130 -3.50 -2.63 12.31
N ARG A 131 -3.08 -3.75 11.70
CA ARG A 131 -2.03 -3.77 10.67
C ARG A 131 -2.52 -3.15 9.38
N LEU A 132 -3.72 -3.52 8.91
CA LEU A 132 -4.32 -2.99 7.68
C LEU A 132 -4.69 -1.51 7.82
N LEU A 133 -5.02 -1.07 9.04
CA LEU A 133 -5.13 0.35 9.35
C LEU A 133 -3.77 1.04 9.17
N SER A 134 -2.67 0.45 9.66
CA SER A 134 -1.34 1.09 9.67
C SER A 134 -0.62 1.05 8.32
N TYR A 135 -0.82 -0.01 7.54
CA TYR A 135 -0.20 -0.27 6.24
C TYR A 135 -1.28 -0.42 5.19
N VAL A 136 -1.93 0.71 4.86
CA VAL A 136 -3.08 0.66 3.95
C VAL A 136 -2.69 0.16 2.57
N ARG A 137 -1.41 0.31 2.17
CA ARG A 137 -0.86 -0.30 0.95
C ARG A 137 -0.99 -1.81 0.92
N ASP A 138 -0.92 -2.48 2.05
CA ASP A 138 -0.97 -3.94 2.09
C ASP A 138 -2.40 -4.43 1.90
N SER A 139 -3.36 -3.63 2.40
CA SER A 139 -4.80 -3.91 2.28
C SER A 139 -5.34 -3.79 0.85
N GLU A 140 -4.80 -2.86 0.04
CA GLU A 140 -5.21 -2.72 -1.36
C GLU A 140 -4.13 -2.06 -2.24
N THR A 141 -4.15 -2.32 -3.54
CA THR A 141 -3.35 -1.60 -4.53
C THR A 141 -4.13 -1.38 -5.81
N LYS A 142 -3.77 -0.32 -6.54
CA LYS A 142 -4.42 0.05 -7.78
C LYS A 142 -3.45 -0.11 -8.94
N ILE A 143 -3.91 -0.80 -9.98
CA ILE A 143 -3.17 -1.00 -11.24
C ILE A 143 -4.09 -0.57 -12.38
N GLY A 144 -3.77 0.56 -13.01
CA GLY A 144 -4.68 1.17 -13.99
C GLY A 144 -6.03 1.52 -13.37
N LYS A 145 -7.12 0.88 -13.84
CA LYS A 145 -8.49 1.06 -13.31
C LYS A 145 -8.87 0.00 -12.27
N THR A 146 -8.09 -1.08 -12.16
CA THR A 146 -8.39 -2.24 -11.32
C THR A 146 -7.86 -2.02 -9.91
N VAL A 147 -8.64 -2.42 -8.90
CA VAL A 147 -8.22 -2.41 -7.50
C VAL A 147 -8.10 -3.84 -7.01
N PHE A 148 -6.91 -4.18 -6.54
CA PHE A 148 -6.60 -5.43 -5.90
C PHE A 148 -6.66 -5.22 -4.40
N VAL A 149 -7.29 -6.14 -3.70
CA VAL A 149 -7.48 -6.10 -2.25
C VAL A 149 -6.83 -7.35 -1.67
N SER A 150 -6.24 -7.24 -0.48
CA SER A 150 -5.66 -8.39 0.18
C SER A 150 -6.77 -9.40 0.56
N PRO A 151 -6.46 -10.70 0.63
CA PRO A 151 -7.41 -11.71 1.10
C PRO A 151 -8.00 -11.42 2.50
N GLU A 152 -7.25 -10.71 3.34
CA GLU A 152 -7.60 -10.30 4.69
C GLU A 152 -8.45 -9.02 4.74
N ALA A 153 -8.66 -8.34 3.60
CA ALA A 153 -9.43 -7.11 3.55
C ALA A 153 -10.90 -7.32 3.94
N THR A 154 -11.42 -6.42 4.78
CA THR A 154 -12.81 -6.45 5.26
C THR A 154 -13.84 -6.10 4.18
N ASP A 155 -15.10 -6.54 4.38
CA ASP A 155 -16.23 -6.22 3.49
C ASP A 155 -16.45 -4.72 3.28
N ASP A 156 -16.07 -3.88 4.24
CA ASP A 156 -16.12 -2.43 4.10
C ASP A 156 -15.07 -1.90 3.11
N ILE A 157 -13.85 -2.47 3.09
CA ILE A 157 -12.86 -2.18 2.03
C ILE A 157 -13.44 -2.57 0.67
N LEU A 158 -14.05 -3.76 0.55
CA LEU A 158 -14.69 -4.22 -0.68
C LEU A 158 -15.84 -3.32 -1.14
N LYS A 159 -16.73 -2.91 -0.22
CA LYS A 159 -17.86 -2.02 -0.54
C LYS A 159 -17.37 -0.63 -0.99
N ARG A 160 -16.37 -0.07 -0.29
CA ARG A 160 -15.80 1.23 -0.64
C ARG A 160 -15.06 1.20 -1.98
N THR A 161 -14.40 0.10 -2.31
CA THR A 161 -13.71 -0.07 -3.60
C THR A 161 -14.67 -0.40 -4.74
N GLY A 162 -15.77 -1.10 -4.48
CA GLY A 162 -16.75 -1.52 -5.49
C GLY A 162 -17.75 -0.47 -5.94
N ASN A 163 -17.97 0.60 -5.17
CA ASN A 163 -18.96 1.63 -5.48
C ASN A 163 -18.56 2.64 -6.55
N THR A 164 -17.37 2.53 -7.12
CA THR A 164 -16.97 3.33 -8.29
C THR A 164 -17.20 2.53 -9.56
N SER A 165 -17.98 3.08 -10.48
CA SER A 165 -18.48 2.49 -11.74
C SER A 165 -17.43 1.96 -12.74
N GLN A 166 -16.16 1.82 -12.35
CA GLN A 166 -15.05 1.39 -13.21
C GLN A 166 -14.03 0.44 -12.54
N ARG A 167 -14.36 -0.23 -11.43
CA ARG A 167 -13.38 -1.07 -10.71
C ARG A 167 -13.77 -2.54 -10.69
N VAL A 168 -12.89 -3.40 -11.21
CA VAL A 168 -12.92 -4.83 -10.87
C VAL A 168 -12.18 -5.01 -9.54
N ILE A 169 -12.85 -5.64 -8.58
CA ILE A 169 -12.23 -6.02 -7.30
C ILE A 169 -11.69 -7.43 -7.45
N SER A 170 -10.38 -7.58 -7.19
CA SER A 170 -9.69 -8.84 -7.30
C SER A 170 -8.88 -9.12 -6.04
N ARG A 171 -8.95 -10.35 -5.52
CA ARG A 171 -8.12 -10.81 -4.41
C ARG A 171 -6.81 -11.37 -4.96
N ALA A 172 -5.78 -10.53 -5.12
CA ALA A 172 -4.46 -10.96 -5.58
C ALA A 172 -3.36 -10.34 -4.70
N GLY A 173 -3.02 -11.04 -3.61
CA GLY A 173 -1.96 -10.69 -2.69
C GLY A 173 -2.09 -9.33 -1.98
N GLU A 174 -1.06 -9.01 -1.19
CA GLU A 174 -0.90 -7.70 -0.54
C GLU A 174 -0.44 -6.64 -1.55
N GLY A 175 -0.87 -5.40 -1.37
CA GLY A 175 -0.64 -4.37 -2.39
C GLY A 175 0.81 -3.90 -2.57
N GLY A 176 1.69 -4.13 -1.60
CA GLY A 176 3.14 -3.92 -1.73
C GLY A 176 3.82 -4.95 -2.65
N LYS A 177 3.17 -6.09 -2.93
CA LYS A 177 3.70 -7.16 -3.79
C LYS A 177 3.61 -6.85 -5.29
N ILE A 178 2.97 -5.74 -5.68
CA ILE A 178 2.84 -5.36 -7.09
C ILE A 178 3.14 -3.88 -7.31
N VAL A 179 3.91 -3.59 -8.35
CA VAL A 179 4.21 -2.25 -8.85
C VAL A 179 3.59 -2.07 -10.23
N ASP A 180 2.76 -1.05 -10.41
CA ASP A 180 2.21 -0.70 -11.72
C ASP A 180 3.27 0.07 -12.54
N GLY A 181 3.72 -0.50 -13.65
CA GLY A 181 4.66 0.11 -14.61
C GLY A 181 4.00 0.94 -15.71
N GLY A 182 2.69 1.21 -15.62
CA GLY A 182 1.89 1.86 -16.66
C GLY A 182 1.37 0.83 -17.66
N LYS A 183 2.24 0.28 -18.52
CA LYS A 183 1.88 -0.72 -19.54
C LYS A 183 2.05 -2.17 -19.09
N PHE A 184 2.83 -2.38 -18.04
CA PHE A 184 3.13 -3.67 -17.43
C PHE A 184 2.99 -3.56 -15.91
N ALA A 185 3.16 -4.67 -15.20
CA ALA A 185 3.32 -4.67 -13.76
C ALA A 185 4.54 -5.51 -13.37
N ILE A 186 5.13 -5.19 -12.22
CA ILE A 186 6.18 -5.99 -11.60
C ILE A 186 5.61 -6.61 -10.34
N ALA A 187 5.72 -7.93 -10.22
CA ALA A 187 5.21 -8.70 -9.11
C ALA A 187 6.33 -9.33 -8.29
N SER A 188 6.04 -9.51 -7.01
CA SER A 188 6.90 -10.17 -6.05
C SER A 188 7.09 -11.66 -6.34
N GLY A 189 8.25 -12.20 -5.98
CA GLY A 189 8.67 -13.57 -6.26
C GLY A 189 7.86 -14.63 -5.50
N ASP A 190 7.23 -14.24 -4.40
CA ASP A 190 6.37 -15.07 -3.56
C ASP A 190 4.91 -15.08 -4.02
N MET A 191 4.51 -14.27 -5.00
CA MET A 191 3.17 -14.35 -5.59
C MET A 191 2.98 -15.67 -6.35
N THR A 192 1.83 -16.30 -6.17
CA THR A 192 1.46 -17.54 -6.86
C THR A 192 1.13 -17.27 -8.32
N GLU A 193 1.29 -18.28 -9.18
CA GLU A 193 0.96 -18.17 -10.60
C GLU A 193 -0.51 -17.78 -10.84
N LYS A 194 -1.42 -18.24 -9.98
CA LYS A 194 -2.84 -17.87 -10.04
C LYS A 194 -3.05 -16.38 -9.79
N GLU A 195 -2.36 -15.80 -8.81
CA GLU A 195 -2.45 -14.37 -8.53
C GLU A 195 -1.88 -13.55 -9.69
N ILE A 196 -0.78 -13.99 -10.29
CA ILE A 196 -0.18 -13.35 -11.48
C ILE A 196 -1.18 -13.35 -12.64
N GLN A 197 -1.70 -14.53 -13.01
CA GLN A 197 -2.67 -14.68 -14.09
C GLN A 197 -3.93 -13.85 -13.85
N GLN A 198 -4.37 -13.74 -12.59
CA GLN A 198 -5.48 -12.89 -12.23
C GLN A 198 -5.16 -11.41 -12.44
N VAL A 199 -3.97 -10.95 -12.05
CA VAL A 199 -3.55 -9.57 -12.32
C VAL A 199 -3.50 -9.29 -13.83
N GLU A 200 -2.94 -10.21 -14.62
CA GLU A 200 -2.86 -10.08 -16.08
C GLU A 200 -4.26 -10.02 -16.71
N LYS A 201 -5.15 -10.94 -16.32
CA LYS A 201 -6.54 -10.99 -16.80
C LYS A 201 -7.31 -9.71 -16.48
N GLU A 202 -7.22 -9.23 -15.24
CA GLU A 202 -8.03 -8.10 -14.76
C GLU A 202 -7.48 -6.73 -15.18
N THR A 203 -6.23 -6.66 -15.63
CA THR A 203 -5.59 -5.39 -16.04
C THR A 203 -5.24 -5.34 -17.52
N GLY A 204 -5.19 -6.49 -18.20
CA GLY A 204 -4.64 -6.64 -19.54
C GLY A 204 -3.14 -6.38 -19.63
N LYS A 205 -2.45 -6.27 -18.49
CA LYS A 205 -1.01 -5.98 -18.43
C LYS A 205 -0.22 -7.25 -18.33
N LYS A 206 0.93 -7.28 -19.01
CA LYS A 206 1.95 -8.29 -18.74
C LYS A 206 2.53 -8.09 -17.34
N VAL A 207 2.69 -9.18 -16.59
CA VAL A 207 3.28 -9.15 -15.26
C VAL A 207 4.68 -9.78 -15.30
N TYR A 208 5.68 -9.07 -14.79
CA TYR A 208 7.04 -9.56 -14.62
C TYR A 208 7.26 -9.93 -13.15
N LYS A 209 7.43 -11.21 -12.89
CA LYS A 209 7.76 -11.71 -11.55
C LYS A 209 9.25 -11.57 -11.29
N ILE A 210 9.65 -10.94 -10.17
CA ILE A 210 11.06 -10.79 -9.75
C ILE A 210 11.30 -11.38 -8.35
N PRO A 211 12.48 -11.93 -8.04
CA PRO A 211 12.77 -12.48 -6.71
C PRO A 211 12.59 -11.44 -5.60
N THR A 212 11.95 -11.80 -4.49
CA THR A 212 11.89 -10.93 -3.29
C THR A 212 13.01 -11.18 -2.31
N ALA A 213 13.57 -12.38 -2.30
CA ALA A 213 14.73 -12.69 -1.49
C ALA A 213 15.98 -12.10 -2.15
N ILE A 214 16.79 -11.43 -1.35
CA ILE A 214 18.18 -11.13 -1.69
C ILE A 214 19.10 -11.64 -0.59
N GLU A 215 20.28 -12.10 -1.00
CA GLU A 215 21.30 -12.55 -0.06
C GLU A 215 21.67 -11.38 0.86
N PRO A 216 22.00 -11.64 2.14
CA PRO A 216 22.44 -10.61 3.07
C PRO A 216 23.59 -9.80 2.44
N VAL A 217 23.42 -8.49 2.37
CA VAL A 217 24.47 -7.61 1.86
C VAL A 217 25.27 -7.11 3.05
N GLU A 218 26.56 -7.43 3.06
CA GLU A 218 27.49 -6.83 4.01
C GLU A 218 27.65 -5.34 3.69
N LEU A 219 27.06 -4.48 4.52
CA LEU A 219 27.33 -3.05 4.48
C LEU A 219 28.47 -2.76 5.45
N LYS A 220 29.66 -2.49 4.91
CA LYS A 220 30.77 -1.91 5.66
C LYS A 220 30.45 -0.45 5.95
N LEU A 221 29.77 -0.21 7.07
CA LEU A 221 29.44 1.15 7.50
C LEU A 221 30.68 1.87 8.05
N TRP A 222 31.66 1.13 8.61
CA TRP A 222 32.95 1.64 9.10
C TRP A 222 34.07 0.57 9.00
N PRO A 223 35.37 0.93 9.09
CA PRO A 223 36.50 0.02 8.87
C PRO A 223 36.54 -1.23 9.76
N LYS A 224 35.78 -1.26 10.86
CA LYS A 224 35.77 -2.36 11.84
C LYS A 224 34.37 -2.84 12.26
N GLN A 225 33.31 -2.39 11.57
CA GLN A 225 31.94 -2.81 11.86
C GLN A 225 31.22 -3.19 10.57
N THR A 226 31.09 -4.50 10.36
CA THR A 226 30.18 -5.07 9.38
C THR A 226 28.82 -5.21 10.06
N ILE A 227 27.86 -4.37 9.70
CA ILE A 227 26.46 -4.65 10.01
C ILE A 227 25.92 -5.34 8.78
N ALA A 228 25.73 -6.66 8.87
CA ALA A 228 24.88 -7.39 7.93
C ALA A 228 23.49 -6.78 8.05
N THR A 229 23.16 -5.83 7.18
CA THR A 229 21.83 -5.22 7.21
C THR A 229 20.99 -6.08 6.31
N TYR A 230 20.10 -6.85 6.93
CA TYR A 230 19.23 -7.78 6.23
C TYR A 230 18.29 -6.99 5.31
N LEU A 231 18.63 -6.94 4.03
CA LEU A 231 17.63 -6.65 3.02
C LEU A 231 16.52 -7.73 3.03
N ALA A 232 16.78 -8.90 3.64
CA ALA A 232 15.78 -9.93 3.93
C ALA A 232 14.58 -9.46 4.78
N GLU A 233 14.64 -8.25 5.37
CA GLU A 233 13.50 -7.64 6.09
C GLU A 233 12.53 -6.88 5.15
N MET A 234 12.85 -6.71 3.87
CA MET A 234 11.96 -6.05 2.91
C MET A 234 11.05 -7.08 2.23
N LEU A 235 9.81 -7.18 2.72
CA LEU A 235 8.84 -8.20 2.34
C LEU A 235 8.19 -7.95 0.96
N HIS A 236 8.30 -6.74 0.42
CA HIS A 236 7.52 -6.29 -0.73
C HIS A 236 8.38 -5.78 -1.88
N VAL A 237 7.90 -5.98 -3.11
CA VAL A 237 8.63 -5.62 -4.32
C VAL A 237 8.79 -4.10 -4.48
N ASP A 238 7.84 -3.32 -3.98
CA ASP A 238 7.88 -1.86 -4.03
C ASP A 238 8.96 -1.22 -3.14
N MET A 239 9.60 -2.03 -2.30
CA MET A 239 10.77 -1.66 -1.52
C MET A 239 12.07 -1.77 -2.32
N TYR A 240 12.07 -2.56 -3.39
CA TYR A 240 13.25 -2.81 -4.23
C TYR A 240 13.15 -2.14 -5.58
N VAL A 241 11.96 -2.12 -6.18
CA VAL A 241 11.74 -1.65 -7.53
C VAL A 241 10.48 -0.80 -7.58
N ASN A 242 10.57 0.36 -8.21
CA ASN A 242 9.40 1.16 -8.53
C ASN A 242 9.59 1.86 -9.88
N VAL A 243 8.49 2.26 -10.52
CA VAL A 243 8.51 2.74 -11.90
C VAL A 243 7.91 4.13 -11.98
N ILE A 244 8.51 4.98 -12.81
CA ILE A 244 8.05 6.32 -13.18
C ILE A 244 7.66 6.26 -14.67
N PRO A 245 6.43 5.81 -15.01
CA PRO A 245 6.08 5.45 -16.38
C PRO A 245 6.15 6.64 -17.34
N GLN A 246 5.76 7.83 -16.88
CA GLN A 246 5.78 9.06 -17.66
C GLN A 246 7.19 9.56 -18.01
N ARG A 247 8.23 9.04 -17.35
CA ARG A 247 9.64 9.33 -17.64
C ARG A 247 10.39 8.11 -18.19
N ASN A 248 9.71 6.98 -18.39
CA ASN A 248 10.31 5.69 -18.74
C ASN A 248 11.50 5.33 -17.83
N ILE A 249 11.33 5.48 -16.52
CA ILE A 249 12.38 5.17 -15.53
C ILE A 249 11.94 4.02 -14.62
N MET A 250 12.87 3.09 -14.39
CA MET A 250 12.79 2.09 -13.32
C MET A 250 13.80 2.48 -12.24
N LEU A 251 13.31 2.88 -11.07
CA LEU A 251 14.14 3.11 -9.89
C LEU A 251 14.31 1.79 -9.15
N VAL A 252 15.57 1.41 -8.93
CA VAL A 252 15.93 0.11 -8.34
C VAL A 252 16.88 0.33 -7.18
N GLU A 253 16.65 -0.37 -6.08
CA GLU A 253 17.57 -0.38 -4.94
C GLU A 253 18.94 -0.92 -5.41
N ASP A 254 20.00 -0.19 -5.11
CA ASP A 254 21.35 -0.44 -5.64
C ASP A 254 21.88 -1.85 -5.35
N ALA A 255 21.70 -2.35 -4.13
CA ALA A 255 22.16 -3.68 -3.77
C ALA A 255 21.30 -4.78 -4.42
N TYR A 256 19.98 -4.58 -4.50
CA TYR A 256 19.06 -5.44 -5.24
C TYR A 256 19.42 -5.50 -6.73
N LEU A 257 19.76 -4.35 -7.34
CA LEU A 257 20.19 -4.28 -8.74
C LEU A 257 21.47 -5.10 -8.97
N ARG A 258 22.45 -5.05 -8.06
CA ARG A 258 23.68 -5.85 -8.20
C ARG A 258 23.42 -7.34 -8.24
N GLN A 259 22.50 -7.83 -7.42
CA GLN A 259 22.18 -9.27 -7.33
C GLN A 259 21.28 -9.74 -8.48
N ASN A 260 20.33 -8.90 -8.90
CA ASN A 260 19.30 -9.25 -9.88
C ASN A 260 19.50 -8.56 -11.24
N LYS A 261 20.72 -8.09 -11.54
CA LYS A 261 21.05 -7.22 -12.67
C LYS A 261 20.48 -7.71 -13.99
N LYS A 262 20.75 -8.99 -14.34
CA LYS A 262 20.35 -9.58 -15.63
C LYS A 262 18.83 -9.51 -15.85
N GLN A 263 18.04 -9.83 -14.82
CA GLN A 263 16.59 -9.83 -14.92
C GLN A 263 16.03 -8.41 -15.00
N ILE A 264 16.56 -7.49 -14.18
CA ILE A 264 16.16 -6.08 -14.20
C ILE A 264 16.50 -5.41 -15.53
N GLU A 265 17.70 -5.65 -16.07
CA GLU A 265 18.10 -5.18 -17.40
C GLU A 265 17.24 -5.76 -18.52
N ALA A 266 16.84 -7.04 -18.43
CA ALA A 266 15.96 -7.65 -19.41
C ALA A 266 14.56 -7.01 -19.42
N ILE A 267 13.97 -6.75 -18.24
CA ILE A 267 12.68 -6.06 -18.13
C ILE A 267 12.82 -4.63 -18.63
N ALA A 268 13.83 -3.89 -18.17
CA ALA A 268 14.04 -2.50 -18.58
C ALA A 268 14.25 -2.36 -20.08
N LYS A 269 15.06 -3.22 -20.70
CA LYS A 269 15.27 -3.24 -22.16
C LYS A 269 13.96 -3.52 -22.90
N LYS A 270 13.18 -4.50 -22.44
CA LYS A 270 11.92 -4.89 -23.07
C LYS A 270 10.84 -3.81 -23.00
N GLU A 271 10.77 -3.11 -21.88
CA GLU A 271 9.77 -2.07 -21.63
C GLU A 271 10.28 -0.65 -21.99
N GLY A 272 11.50 -0.54 -22.53
CA GLY A 272 12.08 0.74 -22.96
C GLY A 272 12.40 1.70 -21.81
N LEU A 273 12.81 1.17 -20.66
CA LEU A 273 13.05 1.93 -19.43
C LEU A 273 14.55 2.21 -19.21
N LYS A 274 14.85 3.38 -18.69
CA LYS A 274 16.15 3.70 -18.09
C LYS A 274 16.18 3.18 -16.66
N ILE A 275 17.22 2.42 -16.31
CA ILE A 275 17.45 2.00 -14.93
C ILE A 275 18.18 3.12 -14.19
N VAL A 276 17.64 3.51 -13.04
CA VAL A 276 18.32 4.40 -12.08
C VAL A 276 18.49 3.63 -10.78
N ALA A 277 19.73 3.42 -10.37
CA ALA A 277 20.03 2.83 -9.06
C ALA A 277 19.96 3.90 -7.96
N THR A 278 19.43 3.54 -6.80
CA THR A 278 19.46 4.41 -5.60
C THR A 278 20.89 4.71 -5.16
N ASP A 279 21.11 5.70 -4.30
CA ASP A 279 22.41 5.85 -3.64
C ASP A 279 22.53 4.82 -2.50
N PRO A 280 23.62 4.01 -2.43
CA PRO A 280 23.78 3.01 -1.38
C PRO A 280 23.82 3.61 0.03
N LYS A 281 24.22 4.89 0.17
CA LYS A 281 24.22 5.58 1.47
C LYS A 281 22.82 6.03 1.90
N GLU A 282 21.83 5.97 1.02
CA GLU A 282 20.45 6.39 1.26
C GLU A 282 19.49 5.20 1.37
N PHE A 283 19.98 3.96 1.41
CA PHE A 283 19.14 2.75 1.44
C PHE A 283 18.11 2.77 2.59
N ARG A 284 18.50 3.28 3.77
CA ARG A 284 17.61 3.38 4.96
C ARG A 284 16.46 4.36 4.77
N MET A 285 16.58 5.29 3.83
CA MET A 285 15.51 6.24 3.48
C MET A 285 14.45 5.61 2.56
N ARG A 286 14.71 4.38 2.08
CA ARG A 286 13.83 3.59 1.19
C ARG A 286 13.31 4.41 -0.02
N PRO A 287 14.21 5.03 -0.82
CA PRO A 287 13.79 5.95 -1.88
C PRO A 287 13.00 5.29 -3.01
N THR A 288 13.12 3.98 -3.21
CA THR A 288 12.30 3.16 -4.12
C THR A 288 10.82 3.17 -3.74
N ASN A 289 10.50 3.28 -2.46
CA ASN A 289 9.14 3.21 -1.94
C ASN A 289 8.42 4.58 -1.95
N PHE A 290 8.55 5.31 -3.06
CA PHE A 290 7.87 6.60 -3.26
C PHE A 290 6.40 6.42 -3.66
N LEU A 291 5.56 7.39 -3.29
CA LEU A 291 4.14 7.43 -3.67
C LEU A 291 3.97 8.22 -4.97
N ARG A 292 3.30 7.62 -5.97
CA ARG A 292 2.79 8.36 -7.14
C ARG A 292 1.45 8.99 -6.83
N LEU A 293 1.33 10.26 -7.17
CA LEU A 293 0.14 11.07 -6.95
C LEU A 293 -0.73 11.12 -8.21
N PRO A 294 -2.03 11.45 -8.08
CA PRO A 294 -2.98 11.44 -9.20
C PRO A 294 -2.59 12.33 -10.39
N ASP A 295 -1.90 13.44 -10.12
CA ASP A 295 -1.40 14.40 -11.10
C ASP A 295 -0.05 13.99 -11.70
N GLY A 296 0.46 12.80 -11.38
CA GLY A 296 1.72 12.27 -11.90
C GLY A 296 2.97 12.68 -11.11
N LYS A 297 2.83 13.53 -10.09
CA LYS A 297 3.92 13.86 -9.17
C LYS A 297 4.28 12.68 -8.28
N MET A 298 5.43 12.76 -7.63
CA MET A 298 5.96 11.72 -6.76
C MET A 298 6.34 12.30 -5.41
N LEU A 299 5.79 11.72 -4.35
CA LEU A 299 6.18 12.02 -2.98
C LEU A 299 7.32 11.09 -2.54
N PHE A 300 8.49 11.67 -2.27
CA PHE A 300 9.72 11.00 -1.86
C PHE A 300 10.10 11.33 -0.42
N ASN A 301 10.80 10.41 0.25
CA ASN A 301 11.56 10.73 1.44
C ASN A 301 12.77 11.57 1.04
N LYS A 302 13.32 12.35 1.98
CA LYS A 302 14.55 13.11 1.76
C LYS A 302 15.74 12.19 1.45
N ALA A 303 15.98 11.96 0.16
CA ALA A 303 17.07 11.17 -0.41
C ALA A 303 17.76 11.96 -1.54
N PRO A 304 18.48 13.05 -1.20
CA PRO A 304 18.96 14.03 -2.16
C PRO A 304 19.86 13.44 -3.25
N LYS A 305 20.72 12.46 -2.94
CA LYS A 305 21.62 11.86 -3.95
C LYS A 305 20.85 11.02 -4.95
N THR A 306 19.86 10.26 -4.49
CA THR A 306 18.97 9.48 -5.35
C THR A 306 18.11 10.40 -6.22
N ILE A 307 17.59 11.49 -5.65
CA ILE A 307 16.85 12.52 -6.39
C ILE A 307 17.72 13.14 -7.49
N GLU A 308 18.97 13.52 -7.19
CA GLU A 308 19.90 14.05 -8.20
C GLU A 308 20.21 13.05 -9.31
N LYS A 309 20.32 11.74 -9.01
CA LYS A 309 20.44 10.70 -10.04
C LYS A 309 19.19 10.64 -10.93
N LEU A 310 17.99 10.75 -10.35
CA LEU A 310 16.74 10.79 -11.11
C LEU A 310 16.65 12.03 -12.00
N LYS A 311 17.09 13.19 -11.51
CA LYS A 311 17.15 14.42 -12.31
C LYS A 311 18.07 14.28 -13.52
N LYS A 312 19.28 13.74 -13.31
CA LYS A 312 20.21 13.42 -14.39
C LYS A 312 19.64 12.42 -15.41
N ALA A 313 18.73 11.55 -14.98
CA ALA A 313 18.04 10.60 -15.86
C ALA A 313 16.86 11.22 -16.65
N GLY A 314 16.46 12.46 -16.33
CA GLY A 314 15.43 13.22 -17.03
C GLY A 314 14.13 13.43 -16.25
N VAL A 315 14.09 13.13 -14.95
CA VAL A 315 12.98 13.55 -14.07
C VAL A 315 13.13 15.03 -13.77
N LYS A 316 12.04 15.80 -13.79
CA LYS A 316 12.11 17.25 -13.57
C LYS A 316 11.82 17.61 -12.13
N ASP A 317 12.25 18.81 -11.70
CA ASP A 317 12.03 19.29 -10.33
C ASP A 317 10.53 19.33 -9.97
N GLU A 318 9.66 19.74 -10.89
CA GLU A 318 8.22 19.79 -10.68
C GLU A 318 7.54 18.42 -10.50
N ASP A 319 8.23 17.33 -10.85
CA ASP A 319 7.73 15.96 -10.65
C ASP A 319 7.91 15.49 -9.20
N PHE A 320 8.68 16.20 -8.37
CA PHE A 320 9.00 15.81 -7.01
C PHE A 320 8.22 16.62 -5.97
N ILE A 321 7.74 15.91 -4.95
CA ILE A 321 7.42 16.46 -3.65
C ILE A 321 8.35 15.75 -2.66
N VAL A 322 9.22 16.51 -1.99
CA VAL A 322 10.19 15.92 -1.05
C VAL A 322 9.69 16.15 0.37
N ASN A 323 9.54 15.06 1.13
CA ASN A 323 9.29 15.14 2.55
C ASN A 323 10.60 15.54 3.28
N GLU A 324 10.82 16.84 3.44
CA GLU A 324 12.03 17.44 4.03
C GLU A 324 12.20 17.20 5.54
N ARG A 325 11.15 16.71 6.21
CA ARG A 325 11.14 16.55 7.67
C ARG A 325 11.93 15.32 8.07
N LYS A 326 12.64 15.38 9.21
CA LYS A 326 13.39 14.24 9.74
C LYS A 326 12.46 13.05 9.93
N VAL A 327 12.73 12.02 9.15
CA VAL A 327 12.14 10.70 9.21
C VAL A 327 12.99 9.95 10.24
N GLU A 328 12.57 9.94 11.50
CA GLU A 328 13.23 9.11 12.53
C GLU A 328 12.83 7.66 12.27
N PHE A 329 13.58 7.04 11.37
CA PHE A 329 13.42 5.64 11.05
C PHE A 329 13.91 4.84 12.25
N ASN A 330 12.99 4.19 12.94
CA ASN A 330 13.36 3.22 13.96
C ASN A 330 13.47 1.84 13.29
N PRO A 331 14.69 1.34 13.02
CA PRO A 331 14.89 0.05 12.37
C PRO A 331 14.32 -1.13 13.16
N GLU A 332 13.99 -0.97 14.44
CA GLU A 332 13.38 -2.02 15.26
C GLU A 332 11.86 -2.22 15.02
N TYR A 333 11.16 -1.30 14.33
CA TYR A 333 9.68 -1.26 14.37
C TYR A 333 8.94 -1.28 13.02
N GLY A 334 9.62 -1.56 11.91
CA GLY A 334 8.94 -1.84 10.64
C GLY A 334 9.65 -1.28 9.42
N GLY A 335 9.87 -2.13 8.42
CA GLY A 335 10.66 -1.83 7.23
C GLY A 335 10.04 -0.88 6.20
N GLY A 336 8.85 -0.31 6.44
CA GLY A 336 8.05 0.43 5.46
C GLY A 336 8.45 1.89 5.23
N SER A 337 7.93 2.50 4.16
CA SER A 337 8.16 3.92 3.80
C SER A 337 6.86 4.55 3.26
N ILE A 338 6.94 5.76 2.69
CA ILE A 338 5.78 6.60 2.31
C ILE A 338 4.70 5.79 1.61
N ARG A 339 5.08 4.97 0.63
CA ARG A 339 4.12 4.20 -0.18
C ARG A 339 3.45 3.09 0.61
N CYS A 340 4.10 2.48 1.62
CA CYS A 340 3.50 1.47 2.49
C CYS A 340 2.35 2.02 3.35
N PHE A 341 2.46 3.29 3.76
CA PHE A 341 1.46 3.92 4.63
C PHE A 341 0.31 4.56 3.85
N THR A 342 0.39 4.63 2.52
CA THR A 342 -0.48 5.47 1.71
C THR A 342 -1.06 4.74 0.50
N LEU A 343 -2.28 5.15 0.15
CA LEU A 343 -2.96 4.76 -1.07
C LEU A 343 -3.39 5.98 -1.83
N SER A 344 -3.02 6.07 -3.11
CA SER A 344 -3.61 7.08 -3.99
C SER A 344 -4.99 6.58 -4.43
N SER A 345 -6.05 7.28 -4.02
CA SER A 345 -7.37 7.12 -4.61
C SER A 345 -7.66 8.31 -5.54
N ARG A 346 -8.40 8.03 -6.62
CA ARG A 346 -8.91 9.08 -7.50
C ARG A 346 -10.22 9.61 -6.98
#